data_AF-A0AAW5KNK2-F1
#
_entry.id   AF-A0AAW5KNK2-F1
#
_cell.length_a   1.000
_cell.length_b   1.000
_cell.length_c   1.000
_cell.angle_alpha   90.00
_cell.angle_beta   90.00
_cell.angle_gamma   90.00
#
_symmetry.space_group_name_H-M   'P 1'
#
loop_
_entity.id
_entity.type
_entity.pdbx_description
1 polymer ?
#
loop_
_entity_poly.entity_id
_entity_poly.type
_entity_poly.pdbx_seq_one_letter_code
_entity_poly.pdbx_strand_id
1 'polypeptide(L)'
;MKGITTQEGRETLNKFKMEAANEVGVNLKQGYNGDLTAREVGSVGGQMVKIISPEQQWIFTRNSVRNTGHCIEITYAVRLSV
;
A
#
# COMPACT_ATOMS: atom_id res chain seq x y z
N MET A 1 -5.31 4.44 -18.44
CA MET A 1 -6.60 4.17 -17.76
C MET A 1 -7.54 3.34 -18.66
N LYS A 2 -7.31 2.03 -18.86
CA LYS A 2 -8.21 1.20 -19.70
C LYS A 2 -8.75 -0.07 -19.03
N GLY A 3 -8.41 -0.35 -17.75
CA GLY A 3 -8.82 -1.59 -17.06
C GLY A 3 -9.57 -1.43 -15.74
N ILE A 4 -9.91 -0.20 -15.33
CA ILE A 4 -10.58 0.06 -14.02
C ILE A 4 -12.11 0.05 -14.17
N THR A 5 -12.61 0.36 -15.37
CA THR A 5 -14.04 0.43 -15.70
C THR A 5 -14.61 -0.88 -16.25
N THR A 6 -13.78 -1.89 -16.48
CA THR A 6 -14.21 -3.25 -16.86
C THR A 6 -14.72 -4.01 -15.63
N GLN A 7 -15.61 -4.98 -15.86
CA GLN A 7 -16.22 -5.81 -14.79
C GLN A 7 -15.14 -6.50 -13.94
N GLU A 8 -14.10 -7.03 -14.58
CA GLU A 8 -12.96 -7.69 -13.93
C GLU A 8 -12.14 -6.76 -13.02
N GLY A 9 -11.98 -5.50 -13.42
CA GLY A 9 -11.30 -4.48 -12.61
C GLY A 9 -12.08 -4.16 -11.35
N ARG A 10 -13.42 -4.09 -11.43
CA ARG A 10 -14.31 -3.86 -10.29
C ARG A 10 -14.31 -5.04 -9.31
N GLU A 11 -14.30 -6.27 -9.81
CA GLU A 11 -14.21 -7.47 -8.97
C GLU A 11 -12.88 -7.55 -8.23
N THR A 12 -11.79 -7.25 -8.93
CA THR A 12 -10.44 -7.21 -8.36
C THR A 12 -10.34 -6.14 -7.25
N LEU A 13 -10.89 -4.95 -7.49
CA LEU A 13 -10.94 -3.88 -6.48
C LEU A 13 -11.81 -4.25 -5.27
N ASN A 14 -12.92 -4.97 -5.46
CA ASN A 14 -13.75 -5.44 -4.35
C ASN A 14 -13.02 -6.46 -3.48
N LYS A 15 -12.19 -7.34 -4.07
CA LYS A 15 -11.34 -8.27 -3.30
C LYS A 15 -10.33 -7.49 -2.44
N PHE A 16 -9.62 -6.54 -3.04
CA PHE A 16 -8.66 -5.70 -2.30
C PHE A 16 -9.30 -4.89 -1.19
N LYS A 17 -10.51 -4.37 -1.40
CA LYS A 17 -11.25 -3.65 -0.36
C LYS A 17 -11.54 -4.53 0.85
N MET A 18 -11.97 -5.78 0.62
CA MET A 18 -12.26 -6.72 1.70
C MET A 18 -10.98 -7.17 2.42
N GLU A 19 -9.89 -7.41 1.68
CA GLU A 19 -8.58 -7.76 2.27
C GLU A 19 -8.02 -6.62 3.12
N ALA A 20 -8.02 -5.39 2.59
CA ALA A 20 -7.56 -4.20 3.31
C ALA A 20 -8.37 -3.98 4.61
N ALA A 21 -9.67 -4.22 4.57
CA ALA A 21 -10.55 -4.12 5.74
C ALA A 21 -10.23 -5.16 6.82
N ASN A 22 -9.99 -6.40 6.41
CA ASN A 22 -9.58 -7.47 7.30
C ASN A 22 -8.23 -7.17 7.96
N GLU A 23 -7.27 -6.59 7.23
CA GLU A 23 -5.96 -6.22 7.76
C GLU A 23 -6.03 -5.11 8.82
N VAL A 24 -6.90 -4.10 8.61
CA VAL A 24 -7.11 -3.03 9.59
C VAL A 24 -8.08 -3.42 10.72
N GLY A 25 -8.64 -4.63 10.70
CA GLY A 25 -9.60 -5.11 11.69
C GLY A 25 -10.97 -4.42 11.64
N VAL A 26 -11.31 -3.79 10.51
CA VAL A 26 -12.60 -3.09 10.33
C VAL A 26 -13.55 -4.03 9.61
N ASN A 27 -14.69 -4.33 10.24
CA ASN A 27 -15.71 -5.18 9.63
C ASN A 27 -16.54 -4.39 8.60
N LEU A 28 -16.18 -4.47 7.33
CA LEU A 28 -16.97 -3.90 6.25
C LEU A 28 -18.13 -4.82 5.86
N LYS A 29 -19.34 -4.29 5.91
CA LYS A 29 -20.53 -4.96 5.41
C LYS A 29 -20.70 -4.67 3.92
N GLN A 30 -21.21 -5.64 3.16
CA GLN A 30 -21.69 -5.48 1.77
C GLN A 30 -23.03 -4.72 1.77
N GLY A 31 -23.03 -3.49 2.28
CA GLY A 31 -24.23 -2.70 2.54
C GLY A 31 -23.90 -1.34 3.16
N TYR A 32 -24.84 -0.78 3.92
CA TYR A 32 -24.64 0.48 4.62
C TYR A 32 -23.59 0.34 5.73
N ASN A 33 -22.58 1.20 5.70
CA ASN A 33 -21.49 1.26 6.68
C ASN A 33 -21.44 2.64 7.38
N GLY A 34 -22.58 3.33 7.50
CA GLY A 34 -22.64 4.64 8.16
C GLY A 34 -22.55 4.60 9.68
N ASP A 35 -22.56 3.39 10.26
CA ASP A 35 -22.23 3.08 11.65
C ASP A 35 -20.72 3.08 11.92
N LEU A 36 -19.88 2.97 10.89
CA LEU A 36 -18.43 3.02 11.02
C LEU A 36 -17.93 4.45 11.17
N THR A 37 -16.91 4.64 12.00
CA THR A 37 -16.29 5.95 12.15
C THR A 37 -15.55 6.36 10.88
N ALA A 38 -15.52 7.67 10.59
CA ALA A 38 -14.79 8.21 9.44
C ALA A 38 -13.30 7.80 9.44
N ARG A 39 -12.73 7.61 10.64
CA ARG A 39 -11.36 7.12 10.83
C ARG A 39 -11.20 5.68 10.34
N GLU A 40 -12.12 4.78 10.68
CA GLU A 40 -12.06 3.37 10.25
C GLU A 40 -12.19 3.23 8.74
N VAL A 41 -13.17 3.93 8.13
CA VAL A 41 -13.36 3.93 6.68
C VAL A 41 -12.15 4.56 5.97
N GLY A 42 -11.58 5.63 6.53
CA GLY A 42 -10.35 6.25 6.04
C GLY A 42 -9.14 5.32 6.11
N SER A 43 -9.00 4.54 7.19
CA SER A 43 -7.93 3.55 7.35
C SER A 43 -7.98 2.45 6.29
N VAL A 44 -9.17 1.95 5.95
CA VAL A 44 -9.34 0.99 4.83
C VAL A 44 -8.86 1.61 3.51
N GLY A 45 -9.33 2.82 3.18
CA GLY A 45 -8.95 3.50 1.95
C GLY A 45 -7.45 3.77 1.84
N GLY A 46 -6.82 4.18 2.94
CA GLY A 46 -5.37 4.35 3.02
C GLY A 46 -4.60 3.04 2.78
N GLN A 47 -5.09 1.93 3.34
CA GLN A 47 -4.47 0.62 3.10
C GLN A 47 -4.62 0.14 1.65
N MET A 48 -5.76 0.40 1.02
CA MET A 48 -5.93 0.09 -0.41
C MET A 48 -4.88 0.78 -1.27
N VAL A 49 -4.58 2.06 -1.00
CA VAL A 49 -3.54 2.81 -1.74
C VAL A 49 -2.15 2.25 -1.47
N LYS A 50 -1.86 1.86 -0.21
CA LYS A 50 -0.56 1.29 0.17
C LYS A 50 -0.29 -0.06 -0.51
N ILE A 51 -1.32 -0.89 -0.69
CA ILE A 51 -1.24 -2.17 -1.41
C ILE A 51 -1.06 -1.94 -2.92
N ILE A 52 -1.75 -0.96 -3.50
CA ILE A 52 -1.71 -0.67 -4.95
C ILE A 52 -0.43 0.05 -5.38
N SER A 53 0.17 0.87 -4.52
CA SER A 53 1.37 1.66 -4.82
C SER A 53 2.40 1.56 -3.70
N PRO A 54 3.07 0.40 -3.56
CA PRO A 54 4.09 0.22 -2.55
C PRO A 54 5.34 1.01 -2.94
N GLU A 55 5.74 1.97 -2.10
CA GLU A 55 7.09 2.51 -2.12
C GLU A 55 8.02 1.49 -1.45
N GLN A 56 8.81 0.78 -2.25
CA GLN A 56 9.77 -0.19 -1.73
C GLN A 56 11.11 0.51 -1.51
N GLN A 57 11.49 0.63 -0.24
CA GLN A 57 12.81 1.11 0.17
C GLN A 57 13.66 -0.03 0.68
N TRP A 58 14.92 -0.05 0.25
CA TRP A 58 15.92 -1.00 0.73
C TRP A 58 17.10 -0.23 1.29
N ILE A 59 17.47 -0.53 2.54
CA ILE A 59 18.59 0.08 3.22
C ILE A 59 19.73 -0.93 3.21
N PHE A 60 20.84 -0.59 2.57
CA PHE A 60 22.04 -1.42 2.57
C PHE A 60 23.21 -0.65 3.16
N THR A 61 23.83 -1.22 4.19
CA THR A 61 25.08 -0.73 4.76
C THR A 61 26.24 -1.25 3.93
N ARG A 62 27.05 -0.36 3.36
CA ARG A 62 28.25 -0.75 2.59
C ARG A 62 29.48 0.04 2.99
N ASN A 63 30.65 -0.60 2.91
CA ASN A 63 31.91 0.04 3.22
C ASN A 63 32.21 1.18 2.23
N SER A 64 32.63 2.32 2.74
CA SER A 64 32.96 3.52 1.98
C SER A 64 34.20 3.28 1.15
N VAL A 65 34.06 3.32 -0.17
CA VAL A 65 35.18 3.29 -1.13
C VAL A 65 36.08 4.53 -1.03
N ARG A 66 35.67 5.59 -0.33
CA ARG A 66 36.45 6.83 -0.15
C ARG A 66 37.20 6.92 1.18
N ASN A 67 36.83 6.13 2.19
CA ASN A 67 37.49 6.15 3.49
C ASN A 67 37.48 4.74 4.11
N THR A 68 38.64 4.08 4.12
CA THR A 68 38.81 2.73 4.68
C THR A 68 38.42 2.74 6.16
N GLY A 69 37.37 2.00 6.53
CA GLY A 69 36.84 1.91 7.90
C GLY A 69 35.50 2.61 8.15
N HIS A 70 34.92 3.32 7.18
CA HIS A 70 33.59 3.91 7.31
C HIS A 70 32.53 3.06 6.59
N CYS A 71 31.40 2.82 7.24
CA CYS A 71 30.20 2.32 6.57
C CYS A 71 29.29 3.49 6.18
N ILE A 72 28.72 3.42 4.98
CA ILE A 72 27.70 4.36 4.49
C ILE A 72 26.44 3.55 4.26
N GLU A 73 25.34 3.99 4.85
CA GLU A 73 24.02 3.46 4.56
C GLU A 73 23.48 4.13 3.30
N ILE A 74 23.18 3.33 2.28
CA ILE A 74 22.62 3.83 1.03
C ILE A 74 21.23 3.26 0.86
N THR A 75 20.28 4.18 0.76
CA THR A 75 18.86 3.88 0.60
C THR A 75 18.53 3.85 -0.88
N TYR A 76 18.03 2.72 -1.35
CA TYR A 76 17.47 2.59 -2.70
C TYR A 76 15.95 2.63 -2.60
N ALA A 77 15.34 3.67 -3.15
CA ALA A 77 13.89 3.79 -3.26
C ALA A 77 13.47 3.46 -4.69
N VAL A 78 12.59 2.47 -4.84
CA VAL A 78 11.95 2.13 -6.11
C VAL A 78 10.48 2.51 -6.03
N ARG A 79 10.05 3.34 -6.97
CA ARG A 79 8.64 3.67 -7.19
C ARG A 79 8.19 3.11 -8.53
N LEU A 80 7.10 2.35 -8.53
CA LEU A 80 6.41 1.98 -9.76
C LEU A 80 5.61 3.20 -10.25
N SER A 81 6.05 3.79 -11.37
CA SER A 81 5.29 4.84 -12.07
C SER A 81 4.45 4.17 -13.15
N VAL A 82 3.13 4.42 -13.12
CA VAL A 82 2.17 3.99 -14.15
C VAL A 82 2.04 5.04 -15.25
#